data_AF-A0A2K1NE50-F1
#
_entry.id   AF-A0A2K1NE50-F1
#
_cell.length_a   1.000
_cell.length_b   1.000
_cell.length_c   1.000
_cell.angle_alpha   90.00
_cell.angle_beta   90.00
_cell.angle_gamma   90.00
#
_symmetry.space_group_name_H-M   'P 1'
#
loop_
_entity.id
_entity.type
_entity.pdbx_description
1 polymer ?
#
loop_
_entity_poly.entity_id
_entity_poly.type
_entity_poly.pdbx_seq_one_letter_code
_entity_poly.pdbx_strand_id
1 'polypeptide(L)'
;MILYLPEQVVDEFRRNRENRIMDALKQLQEPKLKPQFPQLCKDYEQYPTLKQLLEECEKQRSTLVDKIMKDVAKQTLKADVTIKNLFEKAKRISIDDNLVDKARVRMKVGNPPGKGGSLGDAINWEALLKNVPVGENLHFITDDKDYRSIVDRNNFMEFLSQEWTEKKRSQIVYYERLSLFFQEHFPNIKLASELEKESLIGDLAASRSFAQTHTLVKKLSNYNDFTSEQLNEIVEAAISNNQIYWIIKDPDVYEFFSSIIQGHEDQIDKDNLNMLMQELQNEYLE
;
A
#
# COMPACT_ATOMS: atom_id res chain seq x y z
N MET A 1 -11.44 -6.75 22.95
CA MET A 1 -11.45 -5.97 21.69
C MET A 1 -12.35 -6.68 20.69
N ILE A 2 -13.23 -5.94 20.01
CA ILE A 2 -14.19 -6.49 19.04
C ILE A 2 -13.85 -5.90 17.67
N LEU A 3 -13.68 -6.75 16.65
CA LEU A 3 -13.55 -6.31 15.26
C LEU A 3 -14.95 -6.11 14.68
N TYR A 4 -15.34 -4.86 14.42
CA TYR A 4 -16.56 -4.55 13.69
C TYR A 4 -16.28 -4.58 12.19
N LEU A 5 -17.11 -5.30 11.43
CA LEU A 5 -16.86 -5.50 10.01
C LEU A 5 -18.15 -5.37 9.20
N PRO A 6 -18.38 -4.18 8.58
CA PRO A 6 -19.48 -3.98 7.64
C PRO A 6 -19.43 -4.96 6.46
N GLU A 7 -20.59 -5.44 6.00
CA GLU A 7 -20.66 -6.29 4.80
C GLU A 7 -20.12 -5.57 3.56
N GLN A 8 -20.24 -4.24 3.50
CA GLN A 8 -19.67 -3.44 2.41
C GLN A 8 -18.14 -3.65 2.27
N VAL A 9 -17.39 -3.71 3.38
CA VAL A 9 -15.95 -4.03 3.36
C VAL A 9 -15.69 -5.46 2.85
N VAL A 10 -16.55 -6.42 3.21
CA VAL A 10 -16.44 -7.81 2.75
C VAL A 10 -16.63 -7.89 1.25
N ASP A 11 -17.59 -7.16 0.72
CA ASP A 11 -17.87 -7.14 -0.71
C ASP A 11 -16.80 -6.37 -1.48
N GLU A 12 -16.25 -5.28 -0.93
CA GLU A 12 -15.07 -4.60 -1.48
C GLU A 12 -13.87 -5.53 -1.57
N PHE A 13 -13.58 -6.28 -0.50
CA PHE A 13 -12.54 -7.29 -0.51
C PHE A 13 -12.76 -8.30 -1.64
N ARG A 14 -13.97 -8.86 -1.76
CA ARG A 14 -14.30 -9.84 -2.80
C ARG A 14 -14.15 -9.27 -4.22
N ARG A 15 -14.61 -8.03 -4.45
CA ARG A 15 -14.51 -7.37 -5.76
C ARG A 15 -13.07 -7.07 -6.16
N ASN A 16 -12.24 -6.65 -5.20
CA ASN A 16 -10.90 -6.18 -5.47
C ASN A 16 -9.83 -7.28 -5.42
N ARG A 17 -10.12 -8.42 -4.78
CA ARG A 17 -9.13 -9.48 -4.51
C ARG A 17 -8.34 -9.92 -5.74
N GLU A 18 -9.03 -10.30 -6.81
CA GLU A 18 -8.36 -10.84 -8.00
C GLU A 18 -7.49 -9.78 -8.67
N ASN A 19 -8.02 -8.56 -8.84
CA ASN A 19 -7.29 -7.44 -9.41
C ASN A 19 -6.00 -7.18 -8.62
N ARG A 20 -6.08 -7.09 -7.28
CA ARG A 20 -4.91 -6.85 -6.43
C ARG A 20 -3.85 -7.96 -6.53
N ILE A 21 -4.27 -9.21 -6.64
CA ILE A 21 -3.33 -10.33 -6.82
C ILE A 21 -2.67 -10.25 -8.20
N MET A 22 -3.43 -9.95 -9.25
CA MET A 22 -2.90 -9.83 -10.60
C MET A 22 -1.93 -8.66 -10.74
N ASP A 23 -2.23 -7.52 -10.11
CA ASP A 23 -1.33 -6.36 -10.06
C ASP A 23 0.02 -6.75 -9.43
N ALA A 24 -0.01 -7.45 -8.28
CA ALA A 24 1.19 -7.92 -7.61
C ALA A 24 1.99 -8.95 -8.42
N LEU A 25 1.31 -9.77 -9.24
CA LEU A 25 1.96 -10.78 -10.08
C LEU A 25 2.53 -10.22 -11.38
N LYS A 26 2.11 -9.02 -11.81
CA LYS A 26 2.51 -8.42 -13.09
C LYS A 26 4.03 -8.41 -13.28
N GLN A 27 4.77 -8.00 -12.25
CA GLN A 27 6.24 -7.92 -12.30
C GLN A 27 6.93 -9.28 -12.35
N LEU A 28 6.32 -10.31 -11.74
CA LEU A 28 6.84 -11.67 -11.83
C LEU A 28 6.59 -12.27 -13.23
N GLN A 29 5.62 -11.72 -13.97
CA GLN A 29 5.24 -12.19 -15.30
C GLN A 29 6.02 -11.48 -16.42
N GLU A 30 6.48 -10.25 -16.22
CA GLU A 30 7.07 -9.41 -17.28
C GLU A 30 8.33 -8.61 -16.86
N PRO A 31 9.31 -8.43 -17.79
CA PRO A 31 9.60 -9.26 -18.96
C PRO A 31 10.43 -10.50 -18.60
N LYS A 32 10.34 -11.54 -19.43
CA LYS A 32 11.17 -12.76 -19.31
C LYS A 32 12.65 -12.42 -19.40
N LEU A 33 13.48 -13.07 -18.60
CA LEU A 33 14.94 -12.92 -18.63
C LEU A 33 15.50 -13.55 -19.92
N LYS A 34 15.45 -12.79 -21.02
CA LYS A 34 15.93 -13.19 -22.35
C LYS A 34 17.02 -12.24 -22.85
N PRO A 35 18.23 -12.26 -22.26
CA PRO A 35 19.33 -11.49 -22.78
C PRO A 35 19.66 -11.91 -24.22
N GLN A 36 19.90 -10.92 -25.08
CA GLN A 36 20.45 -11.17 -26.41
C GLN A 36 21.95 -11.41 -26.27
N PHE A 37 22.40 -12.60 -26.65
CA PHE A 37 23.83 -12.93 -26.63
C PHE A 37 24.46 -12.64 -27.98
N PRO A 38 25.45 -11.73 -28.07
CA PRO A 38 26.29 -11.59 -29.25
C PRO A 38 26.97 -12.91 -29.62
N GLN A 39 27.31 -13.08 -30.90
CA GLN A 39 27.92 -14.32 -31.39
C GLN A 39 29.24 -14.64 -30.66
N LEU A 40 30.04 -13.62 -30.29
CA LEU A 40 31.30 -13.77 -29.56
C LEU A 40 31.14 -14.49 -28.22
N CYS A 41 29.97 -14.41 -27.58
CA CYS A 41 29.75 -15.08 -26.28
C CYS A 41 29.88 -16.60 -26.38
N LYS A 42 29.62 -17.19 -27.56
CA LYS A 42 29.68 -18.65 -27.76
C LYS A 42 31.09 -19.21 -27.62
N ASP A 43 32.12 -18.37 -27.73
CA ASP A 43 33.52 -18.76 -27.61
C ASP A 43 33.98 -18.82 -26.15
N TYR A 44 33.14 -18.42 -25.19
CA TYR A 44 33.45 -18.38 -23.76
C TYR A 44 32.77 -19.54 -23.02
N GLU A 45 33.53 -20.23 -22.17
CA GLU A 45 33.07 -21.40 -21.41
C GLU A 45 31.88 -21.11 -20.47
N GLN A 46 31.68 -19.85 -20.08
CA GLN A 46 30.56 -19.43 -19.24
C GLN A 46 29.22 -19.44 -19.97
N TYR A 47 29.21 -19.33 -21.31
CA TYR A 47 27.99 -19.16 -22.10
C TYR A 47 27.00 -20.33 -21.98
N PRO A 48 27.41 -21.61 -22.11
CA PRO A 48 26.50 -22.74 -21.91
C PRO A 48 25.88 -22.76 -20.51
N THR A 49 26.68 -22.51 -19.48
CA THR A 49 26.22 -22.49 -18.07
C THR A 49 25.20 -21.38 -17.84
N LEU A 50 25.50 -20.16 -18.30
CA LEU A 50 24.59 -19.02 -18.17
C LEU A 50 23.27 -19.26 -18.89
N LYS A 51 23.32 -19.82 -20.11
CA LYS A 51 22.12 -20.18 -20.88
C LYS A 51 21.26 -21.20 -20.12
N GLN A 52 21.87 -22.24 -19.56
CA GLN A 52 21.15 -23.27 -18.80
C GLN A 52 20.50 -22.69 -17.52
N LEU A 53 21.20 -21.82 -16.79
CA LEU A 53 20.66 -21.17 -15.60
C LEU A 53 19.44 -20.28 -15.93
N LEU A 54 19.48 -19.55 -17.04
CA LEU A 54 18.34 -18.74 -17.50
C LEU A 54 17.13 -19.62 -17.87
N GLU A 55 17.35 -20.74 -18.56
CA GLU A 55 16.29 -21.69 -18.89
C GLU A 55 15.65 -22.31 -17.63
N GLU A 56 16.46 -22.71 -16.66
CA GLU A 56 15.94 -23.26 -15.39
C GLU A 56 15.23 -22.19 -14.55
N CYS A 57 15.74 -20.96 -14.52
CA CYS A 57 15.08 -19.83 -13.87
C CYS A 57 13.68 -19.59 -14.45
N GLU A 58 13.57 -19.51 -15.79
CA GLU A 58 12.27 -19.33 -16.47
C GLU A 58 11.31 -20.49 -16.21
N LYS A 59 11.81 -21.73 -16.14
CA LYS A 59 11.01 -22.91 -15.80
C LYS A 59 10.48 -22.87 -14.37
N GLN A 60 11.32 -22.50 -13.40
CA GLN A 60 10.91 -22.34 -12.01
C GLN A 60 9.91 -21.20 -11.85
N ARG A 61 10.15 -20.06 -12.52
CA ARG A 61 9.24 -18.91 -12.56
C ARG A 61 7.86 -19.31 -13.09
N SER A 62 7.80 -20.00 -14.24
CA SER A 62 6.55 -20.50 -14.80
C SER A 62 5.83 -21.44 -13.84
N THR A 63 6.55 -22.39 -13.25
CA THR A 63 5.99 -23.35 -12.29
C THR A 63 5.44 -22.66 -11.05
N LEU A 64 6.12 -21.63 -10.55
CA LEU A 64 5.68 -20.82 -9.42
C LEU A 64 4.39 -20.06 -9.75
N VAL A 65 4.37 -19.35 -10.87
CA VAL A 65 3.17 -18.62 -11.33
C VAL A 65 1.99 -19.58 -11.50
N ASP A 66 2.18 -20.74 -12.13
CA ASP A 66 1.11 -21.73 -12.31
C ASP A 66 0.56 -22.25 -10.97
N LYS A 67 1.42 -22.45 -9.96
CA LYS A 67 0.99 -22.84 -8.62
C LYS A 67 0.19 -21.74 -7.95
N ILE A 68 0.68 -20.50 -7.99
CA ILE A 68 -0.02 -19.35 -7.43
C ILE A 68 -1.39 -19.19 -8.10
N MET A 69 -1.48 -19.26 -9.43
CA MET A 69 -2.76 -19.13 -10.15
C MET A 69 -3.76 -20.23 -9.78
N LYS A 70 -3.29 -21.46 -9.54
CA LYS A 70 -4.14 -22.55 -9.03
C LYS A 70 -4.66 -22.25 -7.63
N ASP A 71 -3.84 -21.68 -6.74
CA ASP A 71 -4.25 -21.29 -5.40
C ASP A 71 -5.19 -20.08 -5.42
N VAL A 72 -4.97 -19.13 -6.35
CA VAL A 72 -5.86 -17.98 -6.57
C VAL A 72 -7.26 -18.45 -6.96
N ALA A 73 -7.35 -19.35 -7.95
CA ALA A 73 -8.62 -19.91 -8.43
C ALA A 73 -9.35 -20.73 -7.36
N LYS A 74 -8.61 -21.39 -6.47
CA LYS A 74 -9.16 -22.16 -5.34
C LYS A 74 -9.42 -21.33 -4.09
N GLN A 75 -8.98 -20.07 -4.07
CA GLN A 75 -8.99 -19.20 -2.88
C GLN A 75 -8.26 -19.83 -1.67
N THR A 76 -7.10 -20.44 -1.94
CA THR A 76 -6.29 -21.16 -0.94
C THR A 76 -4.95 -20.50 -0.64
N LEU A 77 -4.73 -19.24 -1.04
CA LEU A 77 -3.53 -18.52 -0.63
C LEU A 77 -3.51 -18.40 0.90
N LYS A 78 -2.30 -18.32 1.47
CA LYS A 78 -2.13 -18.07 2.91
C LYS A 78 -2.88 -16.79 3.35
N ALA A 79 -2.89 -15.76 2.51
CA ALA A 79 -3.66 -14.54 2.72
C ALA A 79 -5.17 -14.82 2.79
N ASP A 80 -5.72 -15.64 1.88
CA ASP A 80 -7.15 -16.00 1.87
C ASP A 80 -7.56 -16.68 3.16
N VAL A 81 -6.79 -17.67 3.60
CA VAL A 81 -7.03 -18.40 4.85
C VAL A 81 -6.99 -17.44 6.04
N THR A 82 -6.01 -16.53 6.06
CA THR A 82 -5.84 -15.57 7.15
C THR A 82 -7.00 -14.57 7.22
N ILE A 83 -7.39 -13.98 6.09
CA ILE A 83 -8.50 -13.03 6.01
C ILE A 83 -9.82 -13.72 6.34
N LYS A 84 -10.04 -14.94 5.83
CA LYS A 84 -11.22 -15.74 6.17
C LYS A 84 -11.34 -15.95 7.68
N ASN A 85 -10.26 -16.38 8.34
CA ASN A 85 -10.24 -16.58 9.78
C ASN A 85 -10.48 -15.27 10.57
N LEU A 86 -9.96 -14.14 10.08
CA LEU A 86 -10.20 -12.82 10.67
C LEU A 86 -11.69 -12.44 10.56
N PHE A 87 -12.26 -12.64 9.38
CA PHE A 87 -13.63 -12.34 9.02
C PHE A 87 -14.65 -13.18 9.81
N GLU A 88 -14.34 -14.45 10.07
CA GLU A 88 -15.16 -15.35 10.90
C GLU A 88 -15.20 -14.94 12.37
N LYS A 89 -14.14 -14.30 12.86
CA LYS A 89 -14.07 -13.79 14.24
C LYS A 89 -14.68 -12.40 14.40
N ALA A 90 -14.97 -11.71 13.30
CA ALA A 90 -15.49 -10.35 13.33
C ALA A 90 -16.99 -10.30 13.65
N LYS A 91 -17.41 -9.24 14.32
CA LYS A 91 -18.82 -8.88 14.46
C LYS A 91 -19.29 -8.26 13.14
N ARG A 92 -19.99 -9.07 12.33
CA ARG A 92 -20.59 -8.62 11.07
C ARG A 92 -21.66 -7.56 11.30
N ILE A 93 -21.64 -6.52 10.49
CA ILE A 93 -22.68 -5.51 10.43
C ILE A 93 -23.39 -5.63 9.09
N SER A 94 -24.66 -6.04 9.14
CA SER A 94 -25.51 -6.15 7.94
C SER A 94 -25.85 -4.77 7.38
N ILE A 95 -25.85 -4.65 6.05
CA ILE A 95 -26.23 -3.41 5.36
C ILE A 95 -27.69 -3.51 4.91
N ASP A 96 -28.56 -2.71 5.54
CA ASP A 96 -29.98 -2.61 5.18
C ASP A 96 -30.29 -1.34 4.37
N ASP A 97 -31.45 -1.31 3.71
CA ASP A 97 -31.88 -0.19 2.87
C ASP A 97 -31.88 1.15 3.63
N ASN A 98 -32.21 1.13 4.93
CA ASN A 98 -32.19 2.32 5.77
C ASN A 98 -30.77 2.90 5.90
N LEU A 99 -29.78 2.04 6.12
CA LEU A 99 -28.38 2.44 6.21
C LEU A 99 -27.89 2.98 4.86
N VAL A 100 -28.27 2.34 3.75
CA VAL A 100 -27.95 2.83 2.40
C VAL A 100 -28.60 4.19 2.15
N ASP A 101 -29.84 4.41 2.57
CA ASP A 101 -30.51 5.70 2.45
C ASP A 101 -29.83 6.79 3.27
N LYS A 102 -29.36 6.48 4.48
CA LYS A 102 -28.54 7.41 5.28
C LYS A 102 -27.24 7.78 4.58
N ALA A 103 -26.55 6.80 4.01
CA ALA A 103 -25.33 7.03 3.24
C ALA A 103 -25.59 7.92 2.00
N ARG A 104 -26.70 7.69 1.29
CA ARG A 104 -27.14 8.55 0.17
C ARG A 104 -27.42 9.99 0.63
N VAL A 105 -28.10 10.16 1.75
CA VAL A 105 -28.39 11.49 2.31
C VAL A 105 -27.10 12.20 2.72
N ARG A 106 -26.19 11.52 3.42
CA ARG A 106 -24.85 12.02 3.81
C ARG A 106 -24.11 12.60 2.59
N MET A 107 -24.03 11.83 1.50
CA MET A 107 -23.39 12.29 0.27
C MET A 107 -24.11 13.49 -0.37
N LYS A 108 -25.45 13.48 -0.40
CA LYS A 108 -26.24 14.58 -0.99
C LYS A 108 -26.06 15.91 -0.26
N VAL A 109 -25.87 15.88 1.06
CA VAL A 109 -25.64 17.10 1.87
C VAL A 109 -24.17 17.50 1.94
N GLY A 110 -23.27 16.75 1.28
CA GLY A 110 -21.84 17.06 1.23
C GLY A 110 -21.07 16.67 2.50
N ASN A 111 -21.62 15.78 3.33
CA ASN A 111 -20.91 15.29 4.51
C ASN A 111 -19.95 14.15 4.11
N PRO A 112 -18.70 14.17 4.61
CA PRO A 112 -17.74 13.06 4.42
C PRO A 112 -18.19 11.80 5.19
N PRO A 113 -17.57 10.62 5.01
CA PRO A 113 -16.51 10.32 4.04
C PRO A 113 -17.07 10.01 2.65
N GLY A 114 -16.22 10.15 1.63
CA GLY A 114 -16.53 9.88 0.24
C GLY A 114 -16.60 11.12 -0.64
N LYS A 115 -16.40 10.92 -1.95
CA LYS A 115 -16.56 11.91 -3.03
C LYS A 115 -17.65 11.47 -4.01
N GLY A 116 -18.16 12.42 -4.80
CA GLY A 116 -19.25 12.17 -5.74
C GLY A 116 -18.99 10.95 -6.64
N GLY A 117 -19.87 9.95 -6.57
CA GLY A 117 -19.83 8.75 -7.42
C GLY A 117 -19.62 7.43 -6.68
N SER A 118 -19.15 7.44 -5.43
CA SER A 118 -19.03 6.24 -4.57
C SER A 118 -19.86 6.40 -3.29
N LEU A 119 -20.51 5.32 -2.86
CA LEU A 119 -21.26 5.26 -1.60
C LEU A 119 -20.59 4.36 -0.55
N GLY A 120 -19.51 3.65 -0.90
CA GLY A 120 -18.90 2.63 -0.05
C GLY A 120 -18.50 3.18 1.33
N ASP A 121 -17.77 4.29 1.33
CA ASP A 121 -17.29 4.93 2.56
C ASP A 121 -18.43 5.47 3.42
N ALA A 122 -19.40 6.13 2.79
CA ALA A 122 -20.58 6.60 3.48
C ALA A 122 -21.37 5.44 4.13
N ILE A 123 -21.48 4.28 3.44
CA ILE A 123 -22.11 3.07 3.98
C ILE A 123 -21.31 2.52 5.16
N ASN A 124 -19.98 2.35 5.00
CA ASN A 124 -19.11 1.85 6.07
C ASN A 124 -19.23 2.72 7.33
N TRP A 125 -19.21 4.03 7.16
CA TRP A 125 -19.29 4.98 8.27
C TRP A 125 -20.66 4.96 8.96
N GLU A 126 -21.77 5.00 8.21
CA GLU A 126 -23.12 4.88 8.78
C GLU A 126 -23.33 3.53 9.50
N ALA A 127 -22.72 2.45 8.99
CA ALA A 127 -22.75 1.13 9.62
C ALA A 127 -22.09 1.17 11.01
N LEU A 128 -20.93 1.80 11.13
CA LEU A 128 -20.21 1.95 12.40
C LEU A 128 -20.98 2.85 13.37
N LEU A 129 -21.49 4.00 12.90
CA LEU A 129 -22.33 4.90 13.68
C LEU A 129 -23.62 4.23 14.19
N LYS A 130 -24.18 3.25 13.49
CA LYS A 130 -25.36 2.52 13.95
C LYS A 130 -25.02 1.42 14.96
N ASN A 131 -23.91 0.70 14.78
CA ASN A 131 -23.71 -0.61 15.43
C ASN A 131 -22.63 -0.64 16.53
N VAL A 132 -21.70 0.31 16.56
CA VAL A 132 -20.71 0.39 17.63
C VAL A 132 -21.36 0.98 18.90
N PRO A 133 -21.16 0.41 20.10
CA PRO A 133 -21.71 0.94 21.34
C PRO A 133 -21.26 2.37 21.65
N VAL A 134 -22.09 3.10 22.40
CA VAL A 134 -21.75 4.41 22.96
C VAL A 134 -20.78 4.22 24.13
N GLY A 135 -19.75 5.07 24.22
CA GLY A 135 -18.77 5.11 25.31
C GLY A 135 -17.52 4.27 25.07
N GLU A 136 -17.44 3.52 23.98
CA GLU A 136 -16.26 2.73 23.61
C GLU A 136 -15.43 3.45 22.54
N ASN A 137 -14.13 3.59 22.76
CA ASN A 137 -13.22 4.14 21.74
C ASN A 137 -13.16 3.20 20.54
N LEU A 138 -13.10 3.78 19.34
CA LEU A 138 -12.96 3.04 18.09
C LEU A 138 -11.52 3.15 17.59
N HIS A 139 -10.81 2.02 17.55
CA HIS A 139 -9.57 1.93 16.77
C HIS A 139 -9.95 1.79 15.29
N PHE A 140 -9.63 2.80 14.48
CA PHE A 140 -9.97 2.87 13.06
C PHE A 140 -8.69 2.73 12.24
N ILE A 141 -8.64 1.70 11.39
CA ILE A 141 -7.47 1.37 10.58
C ILE A 141 -7.82 1.61 9.12
N THR A 142 -7.19 2.59 8.48
CA THR A 142 -7.39 2.90 7.06
C THR A 142 -6.26 3.78 6.52
N ASP A 143 -5.86 3.55 5.27
CA ASP A 143 -5.05 4.51 4.48
C ASP A 143 -5.93 5.34 3.52
N ASP A 144 -7.25 5.17 3.58
CA ASP A 144 -8.14 5.97 2.75
C ASP A 144 -8.12 7.45 3.18
N LYS A 145 -7.64 8.29 2.25
CA LYS A 145 -7.47 9.74 2.42
C LYS A 145 -8.79 10.44 2.76
N ASP A 146 -9.95 9.87 2.40
CA ASP A 146 -11.26 10.45 2.72
C ASP A 146 -11.59 10.40 4.22
N TYR A 147 -10.85 9.62 5.02
CA TYR A 147 -10.95 9.58 6.48
C TYR A 147 -9.78 10.29 7.18
N ARG A 148 -8.80 10.78 6.43
CA ARG A 148 -7.56 11.38 6.96
C ARG A 148 -7.69 12.90 7.02
N SER A 149 -7.06 13.52 8.02
CA SER A 149 -6.99 14.97 8.10
C SER A 149 -6.11 15.53 6.97
N ILE A 150 -6.60 16.62 6.36
CA ILE A 150 -5.90 17.35 5.30
C ILE A 150 -4.67 18.09 5.88
N VAL A 151 -4.74 18.49 7.16
CA VAL A 151 -3.70 19.29 7.82
C VAL A 151 -2.61 18.44 8.46
N ASP A 152 -3.00 17.31 9.07
CA ASP A 152 -2.07 16.41 9.74
C ASP A 152 -2.43 14.97 9.39
N ARG A 153 -1.57 14.33 8.60
CA ARG A 153 -1.79 12.97 8.10
C ARG A 153 -1.86 11.92 9.20
N ASN A 154 -1.28 12.21 10.36
CA ASN A 154 -1.34 11.29 11.50
C ASN A 154 -2.68 11.36 12.25
N ASN A 155 -3.59 12.25 11.84
CA ASN A 155 -4.87 12.45 12.50
C ASN A 155 -6.04 12.04 11.60
N PHE A 156 -7.10 11.58 12.24
CA PHE A 156 -8.39 11.33 11.60
C PHE A 156 -9.06 12.63 11.17
N MET A 157 -9.89 12.58 10.12
CA MET A 157 -10.62 13.74 9.62
C MET A 157 -11.47 14.39 10.71
N GLU A 158 -11.27 15.69 10.93
CA GLU A 158 -11.86 16.43 12.06
C GLU A 158 -13.39 16.32 12.12
N PHE A 159 -14.07 16.46 10.98
CA PHE A 159 -15.53 16.36 10.90
C PHE A 159 -16.04 15.00 11.43
N LEU A 160 -15.40 13.90 11.00
CA LEU A 160 -15.79 12.55 11.39
C LEU A 160 -15.47 12.28 12.86
N SER A 161 -14.35 12.79 13.36
CA SER A 161 -13.97 12.73 14.79
C SER A 161 -14.97 13.45 15.68
N GLN A 162 -15.40 14.66 15.28
CA GLN A 162 -16.41 15.42 16.02
C GLN A 162 -17.77 14.71 16.00
N GLU A 163 -18.22 14.27 14.83
CA GLU A 163 -19.48 13.51 14.70
C GLU A 163 -19.49 12.26 15.57
N TRP A 164 -18.36 11.52 15.58
CA TRP A 164 -18.22 10.34 16.43
C TRP A 164 -18.28 10.71 17.91
N THR A 165 -17.54 11.74 18.33
CA THR A 165 -17.54 12.21 19.73
C THR A 165 -18.96 12.58 20.18
N GLU A 166 -19.71 13.29 19.36
CA GLU A 166 -21.09 13.71 19.66
C GLU A 166 -22.05 12.52 19.76
N LYS A 167 -22.02 11.60 18.79
CA LYS A 167 -22.96 10.48 18.69
C LYS A 167 -22.59 9.30 19.60
N LYS A 168 -21.30 9.07 19.81
CA LYS A 168 -20.76 7.91 20.52
C LYS A 168 -20.14 8.23 21.86
N ARG A 169 -19.94 9.50 22.20
CA ARG A 169 -19.37 9.92 23.50
C ARG A 169 -18.05 9.21 23.79
N SER A 170 -17.27 8.99 22.75
CA SER A 170 -15.97 8.32 22.77
C SER A 170 -15.08 8.87 21.67
N GLN A 171 -13.82 8.42 21.62
CA GLN A 171 -12.83 8.92 20.67
C GLN A 171 -12.51 7.88 19.59
N ILE A 172 -12.00 8.37 18.46
CA ILE A 172 -11.39 7.55 17.42
C ILE A 172 -9.89 7.55 17.64
N VAL A 173 -9.28 6.37 17.63
CA VAL A 173 -7.84 6.18 17.59
C VAL A 173 -7.49 5.72 16.18
N TYR A 174 -6.81 6.58 15.43
CA TYR A 174 -6.52 6.35 14.02
C TYR A 174 -5.18 5.65 13.82
N TYR A 175 -5.18 4.70 12.89
CA TYR A 175 -3.99 4.04 12.39
C TYR A 175 -4.05 4.01 10.87
N GLU A 176 -3.00 4.49 10.22
CA GLU A 176 -2.89 4.39 8.76
C GLU A 176 -2.77 2.92 8.32
N ARG A 177 -2.05 2.11 9.12
CA ARG A 177 -1.73 0.72 8.79
C ARG A 177 -2.04 -0.25 9.91
N LEU A 178 -2.34 -1.49 9.51
CA LEU A 178 -2.60 -2.60 10.42
C LEU A 178 -1.35 -3.00 11.24
N SER A 179 -0.16 -2.84 10.66
CA SER A 179 1.14 -3.02 11.30
C SER A 179 1.33 -2.11 12.51
N LEU A 180 1.07 -0.81 12.38
CA LEU A 180 1.13 0.18 13.47
C LEU A 180 0.17 -0.17 14.60
N PHE A 181 -1.06 -0.55 14.24
CA PHE A 181 -2.04 -1.03 15.21
C PHE A 181 -1.54 -2.26 15.98
N PHE A 182 -0.97 -3.24 15.27
CA PHE A 182 -0.42 -4.43 15.90
C PHE A 182 0.83 -4.15 16.73
N GLN A 183 1.67 -3.20 16.33
CA GLN A 183 2.83 -2.80 17.12
C GLN A 183 2.41 -2.27 18.50
N GLU A 184 1.38 -1.42 18.54
CA GLU A 184 0.91 -0.81 19.79
C GLU A 184 0.15 -1.82 20.67
N HIS A 185 -0.78 -2.59 20.10
CA HIS A 185 -1.71 -3.42 20.88
C HIS A 185 -1.32 -4.89 20.96
N PHE A 186 -0.47 -5.37 20.05
CA PHE A 186 -0.08 -6.78 19.91
C PHE A 186 1.42 -6.95 19.57
N PRO A 187 2.35 -6.39 20.36
CA PRO A 187 3.78 -6.35 20.02
C PRO A 187 4.44 -7.73 19.86
N ASN A 188 3.78 -8.80 20.31
CA ASN A 188 4.24 -10.17 20.13
C ASN A 188 4.01 -10.72 18.70
N ILE A 189 3.21 -10.04 17.87
CA ILE A 189 3.05 -10.39 16.46
C ILE A 189 4.33 -9.97 15.73
N LYS A 190 5.04 -10.95 15.15
CA LYS A 190 6.27 -10.71 14.40
C LYS A 190 5.96 -10.05 13.05
N LEU A 191 6.00 -8.73 13.02
CA LEU A 191 5.93 -7.88 11.82
C LEU A 191 7.21 -7.08 11.60
N ALA A 192 8.32 -7.54 12.20
CA ALA A 192 9.57 -6.79 12.29
C ALA A 192 10.05 -6.29 10.92
N SER A 193 9.95 -7.08 9.85
CA SER A 193 10.36 -6.66 8.50
C SER A 193 9.49 -5.56 7.92
N GLU A 194 8.16 -5.63 8.09
CA GLU A 194 7.27 -4.56 7.62
C GLU A 194 7.45 -3.30 8.47
N LEU A 195 7.49 -3.42 9.80
CA LEU A 195 7.72 -2.28 10.68
C LEU A 195 9.08 -1.62 10.44
N GLU A 196 10.11 -2.40 10.10
CA GLU A 196 11.43 -1.86 9.71
C GLU A 196 11.35 -1.11 8.38
N LYS A 197 10.68 -1.67 7.35
CA LYS A 197 10.44 -0.96 6.09
C LYS A 197 9.67 0.35 6.32
N GLU A 198 8.59 0.30 7.09
CA GLU A 198 7.76 1.47 7.43
C GLU A 198 8.57 2.55 8.17
N SER A 199 9.38 2.15 9.15
CA SER A 199 10.27 3.06 9.88
C SER A 199 11.30 3.71 8.94
N LEU A 200 11.90 2.94 8.03
CA LEU A 200 12.90 3.47 7.09
C LEU A 200 12.28 4.46 6.10
N ILE A 201 11.06 4.21 5.62
CA ILE A 201 10.34 5.11 4.72
C ILE A 201 9.96 6.40 5.46
N GLY A 202 9.46 6.30 6.70
CA GLY A 202 9.18 7.46 7.54
C GLY A 202 10.43 8.30 7.84
N ASP A 203 11.54 7.65 8.17
CA ASP A 203 12.83 8.31 8.39
C ASP A 203 13.36 8.98 7.12
N LEU A 204 13.11 8.38 5.94
CA LEU A 204 13.47 8.97 4.65
C LEU A 204 12.66 10.25 4.43
N ALA A 205 11.33 10.18 4.56
CA ALA A 205 10.44 11.33 4.45
C ALA A 205 10.83 12.47 5.41
N ALA A 206 11.27 12.14 6.62
CA ALA A 206 11.71 13.09 7.64
C ALA A 206 13.22 13.42 7.63
N SER A 207 13.97 12.96 6.61
CA SER A 207 15.43 13.14 6.55
C SER A 207 15.83 14.61 6.65
N ARG A 208 16.85 14.89 7.45
CA ARG A 208 17.33 16.26 7.76
C ARG A 208 18.71 16.56 7.20
N SER A 209 19.33 15.62 6.49
CA SER A 209 20.66 15.82 5.90
C SER A 209 20.91 14.88 4.75
N PHE A 210 21.75 15.28 3.80
CA PHE A 210 22.18 14.43 2.67
C PHE A 210 22.79 13.10 3.15
N ALA A 211 23.67 13.15 4.16
CA ALA A 211 24.29 11.94 4.73
C ALA A 211 23.27 10.94 5.30
N GLN A 212 22.22 11.46 5.96
CA GLN A 212 21.11 10.63 6.44
C GLN A 212 20.34 10.04 5.27
N THR A 213 20.03 10.82 4.23
CA THR A 213 19.34 10.35 3.03
C THR A 213 20.08 9.21 2.35
N HIS A 214 21.39 9.34 2.07
CA HIS A 214 22.19 8.24 1.49
C HIS A 214 22.16 6.97 2.34
N THR A 215 22.23 7.13 3.67
CA THR A 215 22.18 5.99 4.59
C THR A 215 20.83 5.27 4.51
N LEU A 216 19.74 6.02 4.42
CA LEU A 216 18.39 5.47 4.35
C LEU A 216 18.09 4.85 3.00
N VAL A 217 18.48 5.50 1.90
CA VAL A 217 18.43 4.96 0.54
C VAL A 217 19.16 3.62 0.50
N LYS A 218 20.41 3.55 0.97
CA LYS A 218 21.19 2.30 1.00
C LYS A 218 20.50 1.18 1.79
N LYS A 219 19.81 1.50 2.89
CA LYS A 219 19.06 0.51 3.67
C LYS A 219 17.83 0.04 2.90
N LEU A 220 17.07 0.97 2.31
CA LEU A 220 15.87 0.69 1.53
C LEU A 220 16.16 -0.10 0.26
N SER A 221 17.32 0.12 -0.39
CA SER A 221 17.76 -0.65 -1.56
C SER A 221 18.01 -2.14 -1.27
N ASN A 222 18.02 -2.59 -0.02
CA ASN A 222 18.10 -4.02 0.30
C ASN A 222 16.74 -4.74 0.21
N TYR A 223 15.65 -3.98 0.03
CA TYR A 223 14.30 -4.50 -0.16
C TYR A 223 13.95 -4.45 -1.64
N ASN A 224 13.32 -5.52 -2.12
CA ASN A 224 12.96 -5.66 -3.53
C ASN A 224 11.44 -5.57 -3.75
N ASP A 225 10.68 -5.43 -2.67
CA ASP A 225 9.22 -5.45 -2.66
C ASP A 225 8.67 -4.31 -1.81
N PHE A 226 7.89 -3.44 -2.48
CA PHE A 226 7.17 -2.35 -1.85
C PHE A 226 5.70 -2.44 -2.25
N THR A 227 4.81 -2.15 -1.31
CA THR A 227 3.40 -1.97 -1.63
C THR A 227 3.20 -0.69 -2.43
N SER A 228 2.10 -0.58 -3.18
CA SER A 228 1.75 0.67 -3.89
C SER A 228 1.76 1.88 -2.95
N GLU A 229 1.35 1.69 -1.69
CA GLU A 229 1.35 2.73 -0.67
C GLU A 229 2.79 3.15 -0.28
N GLN A 230 3.66 2.18 0.01
CA GLN A 230 5.07 2.43 0.31
C GLN A 230 5.78 3.12 -0.86
N LEU A 231 5.50 2.71 -2.10
CA LEU A 231 6.02 3.36 -3.30
C LEU A 231 5.58 4.83 -3.38
N ASN A 232 4.31 5.12 -3.11
CA ASN A 232 3.79 6.48 -3.10
C ASN A 232 4.43 7.34 -2.01
N GLU A 233 4.65 6.81 -0.81
CA GLU A 233 5.34 7.52 0.27
C GLU A 233 6.81 7.82 -0.08
N ILE A 234 7.51 6.85 -0.66
CA ILE A 234 8.90 7.02 -1.10
C ILE A 234 8.97 8.12 -2.18
N VAL A 235 8.11 8.05 -3.20
CA VAL A 235 8.06 9.04 -4.29
C VAL A 235 7.67 10.42 -3.76
N GLU A 236 6.69 10.48 -2.86
CA GLU A 236 6.28 11.74 -2.24
C GLU A 236 7.39 12.36 -1.39
N ALA A 237 8.15 11.55 -0.63
CA ALA A 237 9.32 12.02 0.09
C ALA A 237 10.34 12.67 -0.85
N ALA A 238 10.56 12.11 -2.04
CA ALA A 238 11.50 12.62 -3.04
C ALA A 238 11.15 14.04 -3.51
N ILE A 239 9.86 14.32 -3.72
CA ILE A 239 9.39 15.60 -4.27
C ILE A 239 9.09 16.65 -3.19
N SER A 240 8.80 16.23 -1.95
CA SER A 240 8.40 17.13 -0.87
C SER A 240 9.52 17.46 0.12
N ASN A 241 10.53 16.59 0.25
CA ASN A 241 11.67 16.84 1.12
C ASN A 241 12.85 17.43 0.33
N ASN A 242 13.15 18.71 0.58
CA ASN A 242 14.26 19.43 -0.07
C ASN A 242 15.62 18.72 0.07
N GLN A 243 15.86 17.98 1.16
CA GLN A 243 17.11 17.24 1.35
C GLN A 243 17.26 16.07 0.39
N ILE A 244 16.15 15.47 -0.05
CA ILE A 244 16.15 14.40 -1.05
C ILE A 244 16.16 15.03 -2.44
N TYR A 245 15.27 16.00 -2.66
CA TYR A 245 15.12 16.71 -3.92
C TYR A 245 16.46 17.25 -4.45
N TRP A 246 17.28 17.89 -3.61
CA TRP A 246 18.57 18.46 -4.03
C TRP A 246 19.64 17.45 -4.44
N ILE A 247 19.54 16.20 -3.99
CA ILE A 247 20.52 15.15 -4.28
C ILE A 247 19.91 14.00 -5.09
N ILE A 248 18.75 14.22 -5.71
CA ILE A 248 18.04 13.18 -6.47
C ILE A 248 18.87 12.59 -7.62
N LYS A 249 19.90 13.32 -8.06
CA LYS A 249 20.85 12.94 -9.12
C LYS A 249 22.15 12.33 -8.60
N ASP A 250 22.35 12.25 -7.29
CA ASP A 250 23.48 11.54 -6.74
C ASP A 250 23.38 10.06 -7.11
N PRO A 251 24.48 9.37 -7.46
CA PRO A 251 24.41 8.08 -8.15
C PRO A 251 23.56 7.02 -7.44
N ASP A 252 23.72 6.86 -6.13
CA ASP A 252 22.97 5.87 -5.34
C ASP A 252 21.51 6.27 -5.14
N VAL A 253 21.23 7.57 -4.98
CA VAL A 253 19.88 8.12 -4.83
C VAL A 253 19.12 7.98 -6.16
N TYR A 254 19.74 8.39 -7.26
CA TYR A 254 19.19 8.27 -8.61
C TYR A 254 18.89 6.81 -8.97
N GLU A 255 19.83 5.90 -8.72
CA GLU A 255 19.67 4.47 -8.97
C GLU A 255 18.48 3.91 -8.16
N PHE A 256 18.39 4.26 -6.87
CA PHE A 256 17.29 3.84 -6.03
C PHE A 256 15.94 4.32 -6.56
N PHE A 257 15.75 5.62 -6.78
CA PHE A 257 14.46 6.14 -7.24
C PHE A 257 14.10 5.65 -8.64
N SER A 258 15.09 5.48 -9.52
CA SER A 258 14.87 4.85 -10.84
C SER A 258 14.36 3.42 -10.70
N SER A 259 14.95 2.63 -9.78
CA SER A 259 14.51 1.25 -9.51
C SER A 259 13.12 1.18 -8.87
N ILE A 260 12.77 2.16 -8.03
CA ILE A 260 11.44 2.30 -7.43
C ILE A 260 10.37 2.57 -8.49
N ILE A 261 10.67 3.40 -9.49
CA ILE A 261 9.72 3.73 -10.56
C ILE A 261 9.59 2.59 -11.56
N GLN A 262 10.72 2.00 -11.96
CA GLN A 262 10.78 1.04 -13.07
C GLN A 262 9.89 -0.18 -12.81
N GLY A 263 8.86 -0.35 -13.64
CA GLY A 263 7.91 -1.46 -13.53
C GLY A 263 6.83 -1.28 -12.46
N HIS A 264 6.79 -0.11 -11.80
CA HIS A 264 5.82 0.27 -10.77
C HIS A 264 4.97 1.49 -11.17
N GLU A 265 5.07 1.97 -12.41
CA GLU A 265 4.50 3.24 -12.85
C GLU A 265 2.97 3.30 -12.66
N ASP A 266 2.27 2.19 -12.89
CA ASP A 266 0.82 2.07 -12.70
C ASP A 266 0.37 2.04 -11.22
N GLN A 267 1.31 1.88 -10.29
CA GLN A 267 1.07 1.77 -8.85
C GLN A 267 1.35 3.08 -8.10
N ILE A 268 1.97 4.06 -8.77
CA ILE A 268 2.35 5.35 -8.21
C ILE A 268 1.32 6.40 -8.67
N ASP A 269 1.00 7.34 -7.79
CA ASP A 269 0.18 8.50 -8.11
C ASP A 269 0.77 9.24 -9.31
N LYS A 270 -0.07 9.49 -10.33
CA LYS A 270 0.39 10.01 -11.62
C LYS A 270 1.00 11.40 -11.51
N ASP A 271 0.47 12.25 -10.64
CA ASP A 271 0.96 13.62 -10.49
C ASP A 271 2.33 13.60 -9.81
N ASN A 272 2.45 12.83 -8.73
CA ASN A 272 3.72 12.64 -8.03
C ASN A 272 4.79 11.98 -8.93
N LEU A 273 4.41 10.96 -9.71
CA LEU A 273 5.30 10.29 -10.65
C LEU A 273 5.81 11.26 -11.71
N ASN A 274 4.92 12.06 -12.31
CA ASN A 274 5.30 13.03 -13.32
C ASN A 274 6.27 14.10 -12.76
N MET A 275 6.02 14.58 -11.55
CA MET A 275 6.94 15.53 -10.88
C MET A 275 8.32 14.91 -10.68
N LEU A 276 8.39 13.68 -10.14
CA LEU A 276 9.67 13.01 -9.91
C LEU A 276 10.41 12.71 -11.23
N MET A 277 9.69 12.26 -12.26
CA MET A 277 10.29 11.98 -13.58
C MET A 277 10.89 13.23 -14.24
N GLN A 278 10.24 14.40 -14.10
CA GLN A 278 10.80 15.66 -14.59
C GLN A 278 12.15 15.96 -13.95
N GLU A 279 12.28 15.75 -12.63
CA GLU A 279 13.53 15.99 -11.92
C GLU A 279 14.65 15.02 -12.26
N LEU A 280 14.31 13.75 -12.48
CA LEU A 280 15.25 12.73 -12.93
C LEU A 280 15.73 12.97 -14.37
N GLN A 281 14.94 13.65 -15.20
CA GLN A 281 15.23 13.91 -16.62
C GLN A 281 15.82 15.29 -16.92
N ASN A 282 15.63 16.28 -16.03
CA ASN A 282 16.18 17.61 -16.23
C ASN A 282 17.72 17.57 -16.19
N GLU A 283 18.39 17.74 -17.34
CA GLU A 283 19.81 18.08 -17.35
C GLU A 283 19.99 19.48 -16.72
N TYR A 284 20.95 19.64 -15.81
CA TYR A 284 21.28 20.98 -15.31
C TYR A 284 21.82 21.80 -16.49
N LEU A 285 21.03 22.78 -16.94
CA LEU A 285 21.55 23.98 -17.59
C LEU A 285 22.16 24.86 -16.50
N GLU A 286 23.38 24.55 -16.07
CA GLU A 286 24.32 25.51 -15.48
C GLU A 286 25.73 25.29 -16.05
#